data_AF-A0A6J2XQQ2-F1
#
_entry.id   AF-A0A6J2XQQ2-F1
#
_cell.length_a   1.000
_cell.length_b   1.000
_cell.length_c   1.000
_cell.angle_alpha   90.00
_cell.angle_beta   90.00
_cell.angle_gamma   90.00
#
_symmetry.space_group_name_H-M   'P 1'
#
loop_
_entity.id
_entity.type
_entity.pdbx_description
1 polymer ?
#
loop_
_entity_poly.entity_id
_entity_poly.type
_entity_poly.pdbx_seq_one_letter_code
_entity_poly.pdbx_strand_id
1 'polypeptide(L)'
;MSGTGKFKSKAGKPKVASGDHTPDQCNHQINGKFIHYKPKTAYEGKEMVLSIENCGTRSLLVPNRYPIDTPAILPKSEFDRLKQKAKVLTLEDRMRMLDEAEEEKNRAVMESTARKEELLRIQMPQKKGTGSKLESVESEAAKKNLYLLQRSQELIIEQDERVKQANGMILATKCRAIRNAQIAEKKLIERQLKEEEQRLDKMMEQQRQIKIRTEERKLEEEEYRKQRYVKEVMQQMKENELERLLEAEKIEEESRMLNKALIELQKEDEKREEERKQLQIKMRDEFKKANEETQQYRRLKAEEQRIADLRVQEFMRQKAERDDMIEKEKLLVKTAKEKEIARLRSMQEKSQDLQAALDELNALRAQEEKEREWREQEKEVALRKARIAKELEEARAKQVEDIRKTQARALARDEEDFKKVASVQHELHKKELEKLEKKKEAVERHRLELLKQINEKERERINYQQERFEDGKAQRMEFALKDKSVEDYLKNKIEKLRDSNVPDNYIKDIERQLKLAGKG
;
A
#
# COMPACT_ATOMS: atom_id res chain seq x y z
N MET A 1 -10.32 -15.07 27.11
CA MET A 1 -10.99 -14.51 28.30
C MET A 1 -11.63 -15.67 29.07
N SER A 2 -11.19 -15.94 30.29
CA SER A 2 -11.61 -17.12 31.07
C SER A 2 -12.23 -16.68 32.41
N GLY A 3 -13.56 -16.60 32.46
CA GLY A 3 -14.31 -16.19 33.64
C GLY A 3 -14.85 -17.37 34.46
N THR A 4 -14.07 -17.89 35.42
CA THR A 4 -14.57 -18.86 36.40
C THR A 4 -15.07 -18.14 37.65
N GLY A 5 -16.35 -17.78 37.68
CA GLY A 5 -16.97 -17.10 38.83
C GLY A 5 -17.06 -18.00 40.07
N LYS A 6 -16.39 -17.61 41.15
CA LYS A 6 -16.51 -18.28 42.45
C LYS A 6 -17.73 -17.76 43.22
N PHE A 7 -18.85 -18.48 43.15
CA PHE A 7 -19.98 -18.26 44.07
C PHE A 7 -19.54 -18.53 45.52
N LYS A 8 -19.67 -17.54 46.41
CA LYS A 8 -19.54 -17.71 47.86
C LYS A 8 -20.93 -17.67 48.51
N SER A 9 -21.50 -18.83 48.79
CA SER A 9 -22.70 -18.94 49.62
C SER A 9 -22.34 -18.75 51.11
N LYS A 10 -22.58 -17.54 51.65
CA LYS A 10 -22.62 -17.34 53.10
C LYS A 10 -23.97 -17.82 53.65
N ALA A 11 -24.07 -19.10 53.98
CA ALA A 11 -25.15 -19.58 54.84
C ALA A 11 -24.85 -19.20 56.30
N GLY A 12 -25.73 -18.40 56.91
CA GLY A 12 -25.64 -18.06 58.33
C GLY A 12 -25.96 -19.27 59.20
N LYS A 13 -25.17 -19.54 60.24
CA LYS A 13 -25.51 -20.57 61.24
C LYS A 13 -26.74 -20.11 62.04
N PRO A 14 -27.74 -20.98 62.28
CA PRO A 14 -28.82 -20.64 63.19
C PRO A 14 -28.27 -20.49 64.61
N LYS A 15 -28.72 -19.45 65.34
CA LYS A 15 -28.51 -19.38 66.79
C LYS A 15 -29.37 -20.46 67.44
N VAL A 16 -28.73 -21.41 68.13
CA VAL A 16 -29.44 -22.34 69.01
C VAL A 16 -29.99 -21.52 70.18
N ALA A 17 -31.30 -21.58 70.40
CA ALA A 17 -31.91 -21.00 71.59
C ALA A 17 -31.45 -21.79 72.83
N SER A 18 -30.88 -21.13 73.83
CA SER A 18 -30.70 -21.76 75.14
C SER A 18 -32.07 -21.96 75.80
N GLY A 19 -32.28 -23.13 76.39
CA GLY A 19 -33.55 -23.52 77.03
C GLY A 19 -33.80 -22.84 78.38
N ASP A 20 -33.48 -21.55 78.50
CA ASP A 20 -33.70 -20.76 79.71
C ASP A 20 -35.18 -20.36 79.81
N HIS A 21 -35.93 -21.09 80.64
CA HIS A 21 -37.32 -20.81 80.99
C HIS A 21 -37.43 -20.52 82.49
N THR A 22 -38.38 -19.67 82.90
CA THR A 22 -38.50 -19.26 84.31
C THR A 22 -39.17 -20.37 85.16
N PRO A 23 -39.01 -20.37 86.50
CA PRO A 23 -39.68 -21.34 87.37
C PRO A 23 -41.21 -21.39 87.18
N ASP A 24 -41.83 -20.26 86.81
CA ASP A 24 -43.26 -20.16 86.52
C ASP A 24 -43.70 -20.98 85.30
N GLN A 25 -42.74 -21.36 84.44
CA GLN A 25 -42.95 -22.15 83.22
C GLN A 25 -42.61 -23.63 83.41
N CYS A 26 -42.02 -24.04 84.54
CA CYS A 26 -41.67 -25.43 84.84
C CYS A 26 -41.58 -25.70 86.35
N ASN A 27 -42.61 -26.36 86.88
CA ASN A 27 -42.73 -26.72 88.30
C ASN A 27 -42.04 -28.05 88.69
N HIS A 28 -41.14 -28.59 87.86
CA HIS A 28 -40.48 -29.85 88.17
C HIS A 28 -39.45 -29.70 89.31
N GLN A 29 -39.60 -30.52 90.34
CA GLN A 29 -38.70 -30.63 91.48
C GLN A 29 -38.06 -32.01 91.53
N ILE A 30 -36.78 -32.06 91.93
CA ILE A 30 -36.08 -33.30 92.30
C ILE A 30 -35.56 -33.08 93.73
N ASN A 31 -35.81 -34.05 94.61
CA ASN A 31 -35.43 -33.99 96.03
C ASN A 31 -35.88 -32.70 96.74
N GLY A 32 -37.10 -32.22 96.45
CA GLY A 32 -37.70 -31.03 97.07
C GLY A 32 -37.13 -29.68 96.62
N LYS A 33 -36.28 -29.65 95.58
CA LYS A 33 -35.76 -28.41 94.99
C LYS A 33 -36.14 -28.30 93.52
N PHE A 34 -36.52 -27.10 93.08
CA PHE A 34 -36.81 -26.81 91.67
C PHE A 34 -35.54 -26.98 90.82
N ILE A 35 -35.66 -27.70 89.70
CA ILE A 35 -34.53 -28.02 88.81
C ILE A 35 -33.88 -26.75 88.21
N HIS A 36 -34.65 -25.66 88.13
CA HIS A 36 -34.21 -24.37 87.57
C HIS A 36 -33.85 -23.33 88.64
N TYR A 37 -33.69 -23.72 89.92
CA TYR A 37 -33.29 -22.82 91.00
C TYR A 37 -31.84 -22.32 90.82
N LYS A 38 -31.68 -21.11 90.28
CA LYS A 38 -30.43 -20.35 90.33
C LYS A 38 -30.42 -19.51 91.62
N PRO A 39 -29.48 -19.73 92.57
CA PRO A 39 -29.33 -18.84 93.72
C PRO A 39 -28.95 -17.42 93.24
N LYS A 40 -29.50 -16.40 93.90
CA LYS A 40 -29.28 -14.98 93.56
C LYS A 40 -27.85 -14.53 93.79
N THR A 41 -27.13 -15.20 94.69
CA THR A 41 -25.69 -14.98 94.91
C THR A 41 -24.95 -16.30 95.09
N ALA A 42 -23.65 -16.34 94.74
CA ALA A 42 -22.82 -17.55 94.82
C ALA A 42 -22.58 -18.10 96.24
N TYR A 43 -23.03 -17.37 97.27
CA TYR A 43 -22.85 -17.65 98.70
C TYR A 43 -24.16 -18.08 99.40
N GLU A 44 -25.30 -18.02 98.70
CA GLU A 44 -26.61 -18.34 99.25
C GLU A 44 -26.68 -19.82 99.67
N GLY A 45 -26.94 -20.08 100.95
CA GLY A 45 -27.02 -21.43 101.53
C GLY A 45 -25.69 -22.11 101.82
N LYS A 46 -24.57 -21.39 101.91
CA LYS A 46 -23.25 -21.93 102.30
C LYS A 46 -22.76 -21.34 103.62
N GLU A 47 -22.09 -22.15 104.43
CA GLU A 47 -21.55 -21.73 105.73
C GLU A 47 -20.34 -20.79 105.57
N MET A 48 -20.36 -19.69 106.32
CA MET A 48 -19.34 -18.66 106.36
C MET A 48 -18.79 -18.55 107.78
N VAL A 49 -17.48 -18.58 107.94
CA VAL A 49 -16.80 -18.40 109.24
C VAL A 49 -16.04 -17.09 109.23
N LEU A 50 -16.15 -16.31 110.31
CA LEU A 50 -15.43 -15.05 110.50
C LEU A 50 -14.09 -15.32 111.18
N SER A 51 -12.99 -15.12 110.46
CA SER A 51 -11.64 -15.11 111.04
C SER A 51 -11.33 -13.70 111.56
N ILE A 52 -10.92 -13.58 112.82
CA ILE A 52 -10.46 -12.32 113.40
C ILE A 52 -8.93 -12.34 113.41
N GLU A 53 -8.32 -11.46 112.61
CA GLU A 53 -6.87 -11.25 112.58
C GLU A 53 -6.55 -9.80 113.01
N ASN A 54 -5.30 -9.53 113.40
CA ASN A 54 -4.90 -8.28 114.06
C ASN A 54 -5.09 -6.98 113.24
N CYS A 55 -5.52 -7.08 111.98
CA CYS A 55 -5.83 -5.97 111.09
C CYS A 55 -7.26 -5.99 110.51
N GLY A 56 -8.18 -6.74 111.12
CA GLY A 56 -9.62 -6.71 110.82
C GLY A 56 -10.22 -8.08 110.48
N THR A 57 -11.54 -8.18 110.61
CA THR A 57 -12.29 -9.44 110.46
C THR A 57 -12.53 -9.80 108.98
N ARG A 58 -12.23 -11.04 108.59
CA ARG A 58 -12.46 -11.54 107.22
C ARG A 58 -13.39 -12.76 107.21
N SER A 59 -14.45 -12.68 106.42
CA SER A 59 -15.40 -13.79 106.20
C SER A 59 -14.84 -14.78 105.18
N LEU A 60 -14.67 -16.04 105.57
CA LEU A 60 -14.22 -17.14 104.70
C LEU A 60 -15.35 -18.14 104.44
N LEU A 61 -15.47 -18.56 103.19
CA LEU A 61 -16.43 -19.57 102.73
C LEU A 61 -15.87 -20.97 102.96
N VAL A 62 -16.58 -21.82 103.70
CA VAL A 62 -16.14 -23.20 103.95
C VAL A 62 -16.47 -24.08 102.73
N PRO A 63 -15.49 -24.77 102.10
CA PRO A 63 -15.76 -25.66 100.99
C PRO A 63 -16.49 -26.93 101.47
N ASN A 64 -17.75 -27.08 101.09
CA ASN A 64 -18.53 -28.27 101.41
C ASN A 64 -17.99 -29.49 100.64
N ARG A 65 -17.73 -30.60 101.32
CA ARG A 65 -17.07 -31.80 100.77
C ARG A 65 -18.04 -32.85 100.20
N TYR A 66 -19.35 -32.65 100.31
CA TYR A 66 -20.33 -33.52 99.66
C TYR A 66 -20.48 -33.17 98.16
N PRO A 67 -20.52 -34.17 97.26
CA PRO A 67 -20.69 -33.93 95.83
C PRO A 67 -22.05 -33.30 95.54
N ILE A 68 -22.09 -32.45 94.52
CA ILE A 68 -23.33 -31.86 94.03
C ILE A 68 -24.01 -32.89 93.12
N ASP A 69 -24.93 -33.68 93.67
CA ASP A 69 -25.81 -34.58 92.90
C ASP A 69 -26.86 -33.78 92.11
N THR A 70 -26.40 -33.05 91.09
CA THR A 70 -27.25 -32.47 90.04
C THR A 70 -27.10 -33.29 88.76
N PRO A 71 -28.05 -34.19 88.43
CA PRO A 71 -28.00 -34.95 87.18
C PRO A 71 -28.18 -34.02 85.96
N ALA A 72 -27.23 -34.08 85.03
CA ALA A 72 -27.30 -33.35 83.76
C ALA A 72 -27.84 -34.25 82.64
N ILE A 73 -28.89 -33.79 81.95
CA ILE A 73 -29.54 -34.53 80.86
C ILE A 73 -28.85 -34.19 79.53
N LEU A 74 -28.19 -35.17 78.90
CA LEU A 74 -27.59 -35.03 77.57
C LEU A 74 -28.48 -35.62 76.46
N PRO A 75 -28.60 -34.97 75.28
CA PRO A 75 -29.32 -35.54 74.14
C PRO A 75 -28.51 -36.66 73.47
N LYS A 76 -29.21 -37.70 72.99
CA LYS A 76 -28.59 -38.89 72.35
C LYS A 76 -27.65 -38.54 71.20
N SER A 77 -27.98 -37.54 70.39
CA SER A 77 -27.13 -37.09 69.27
C SER A 77 -25.77 -36.55 69.72
N GLU A 78 -25.68 -35.90 70.87
CA GLU A 78 -24.39 -35.49 71.43
C GLU A 78 -23.66 -36.65 72.11
N PHE A 79 -24.40 -37.54 72.78
CA PHE A 79 -23.82 -38.79 73.32
C PHE A 79 -23.17 -39.64 72.22
N ASP A 80 -23.85 -39.87 71.10
CA ASP A 80 -23.33 -40.65 69.97
C ASP A 80 -22.18 -39.92 69.26
N ARG A 81 -22.25 -38.58 69.12
CA ARG A 81 -21.13 -37.77 68.62
C ARG A 81 -19.89 -37.87 69.51
N LEU A 82 -20.07 -37.83 70.83
CA LEU A 82 -19.00 -38.00 71.81
C LEU A 82 -18.44 -39.42 71.76
N LYS A 83 -19.30 -40.44 71.66
CA LYS A 83 -18.93 -41.86 71.53
C LYS A 83 -18.13 -42.15 70.25
N GLN A 84 -18.52 -41.57 69.11
CA GLN A 84 -17.76 -41.66 67.86
C GLN A 84 -16.40 -40.95 67.96
N LYS A 85 -16.34 -39.75 68.57
CA LYS A 85 -15.08 -39.02 68.77
C LYS A 85 -14.16 -39.63 69.84
N ALA A 86 -14.70 -40.39 70.78
CA ALA A 86 -13.95 -41.14 71.78
C ALA A 86 -13.35 -42.44 71.23
N LYS A 87 -13.77 -42.91 70.04
CA LYS A 87 -13.14 -44.06 69.38
C LYS A 87 -11.75 -43.66 68.90
N VAL A 88 -10.72 -44.14 69.59
CA VAL A 88 -9.32 -43.95 69.19
C VAL A 88 -9.05 -44.74 67.91
N LEU A 89 -9.00 -44.04 66.78
CA LEU A 89 -8.62 -44.63 65.48
C LEU A 89 -7.14 -45.02 65.51
N THR A 90 -6.85 -46.28 65.22
CA THR A 90 -5.48 -46.77 65.04
C THR A 90 -4.88 -46.26 63.73
N LEU A 91 -3.58 -46.45 63.54
CA LEU A 91 -2.89 -46.08 62.31
C LEU A 91 -3.41 -46.88 61.10
N GLU A 92 -3.70 -48.17 61.29
CA GLU A 92 -4.29 -49.06 60.30
C GLU A 92 -5.74 -48.66 59.91
N ASP A 93 -6.56 -48.25 60.88
CA ASP A 93 -7.92 -47.74 60.60
C ASP A 93 -7.89 -46.48 59.73
N ARG A 94 -6.88 -45.60 59.91
CA ARG A 94 -6.70 -44.42 59.06
C ARG A 94 -6.21 -44.78 57.66
N MET A 95 -5.34 -45.78 57.53
CA MET A 95 -4.88 -46.22 56.20
C MET A 95 -6.04 -46.81 55.40
N ARG A 96 -6.83 -47.73 55.97
CA ARG A 96 -8.01 -48.29 55.29
C ARG A 96 -9.01 -47.22 54.84
N MET A 97 -9.27 -46.20 55.65
CA MET A 97 -10.16 -45.09 55.25
C MET A 97 -9.58 -44.20 54.14
N LEU A 98 -8.26 -44.12 54.00
CA LEU A 98 -7.61 -43.43 52.88
C LEU A 98 -7.65 -44.28 51.62
N ASP A 99 -7.37 -45.59 51.74
CA ASP A 99 -7.40 -46.55 50.64
C ASP A 99 -8.83 -46.66 50.03
N GLU A 100 -9.86 -46.82 50.88
CA GLU A 100 -11.27 -46.84 50.44
C GLU A 100 -11.69 -45.55 49.73
N ALA A 101 -11.24 -44.39 50.22
CA ALA A 101 -11.51 -43.09 49.61
C ALA A 101 -10.76 -42.88 48.29
N GLU A 102 -9.56 -43.45 48.15
CA GLU A 102 -8.79 -43.44 46.90
C GLU A 102 -9.42 -44.39 45.86
N GLU A 103 -9.91 -45.57 46.26
CA GLU A 103 -10.66 -46.48 45.38
C GLU A 103 -11.98 -45.88 44.87
N GLU A 104 -12.75 -45.19 45.72
CA GLU A 104 -13.98 -44.52 45.31
C GLU A 104 -13.69 -43.37 44.33
N LYS A 105 -12.66 -42.56 44.60
CA LYS A 105 -12.19 -41.49 43.71
C LYS A 105 -11.72 -42.06 42.37
N ASN A 106 -10.96 -43.15 42.37
CA ASN A 106 -10.44 -43.76 41.14
C ASN A 106 -11.57 -44.36 40.28
N ARG A 107 -12.61 -44.95 40.90
CA ARG A 107 -13.83 -45.39 40.20
C ARG A 107 -14.56 -44.22 39.52
N ALA A 108 -14.76 -43.11 40.23
CA ALA A 108 -15.40 -41.91 39.68
C ALA A 108 -14.60 -41.28 38.52
N VAL A 109 -13.26 -41.30 38.59
CA VAL A 109 -12.39 -40.85 37.49
C VAL A 109 -12.54 -41.75 36.27
N MET A 110 -12.50 -43.08 36.45
CA MET A 110 -12.64 -44.06 35.36
C MET A 110 -13.97 -43.96 34.62
N GLU A 111 -15.08 -43.77 35.34
CA GLU A 111 -16.40 -43.54 34.72
C GLU A 111 -16.44 -42.22 33.94
N SER A 112 -15.83 -41.16 34.47
CA SER A 112 -15.73 -39.87 33.78
C SER A 112 -14.83 -39.92 32.54
N THR A 113 -13.75 -40.72 32.53
CA THR A 113 -12.90 -40.89 31.35
C THR A 113 -13.60 -41.73 30.29
N ALA A 114 -14.27 -42.82 30.66
CA ALA A 114 -15.04 -43.64 29.73
C ALA A 114 -16.15 -42.84 29.04
N ARG A 115 -16.95 -42.05 29.79
CA ARG A 115 -17.96 -41.16 29.23
C ARG A 115 -17.36 -40.09 28.30
N LYS A 116 -16.16 -39.59 28.60
CA LYS A 116 -15.46 -38.62 27.75
C LYS A 116 -14.98 -39.24 26.45
N GLU A 117 -14.48 -40.48 26.49
CA GLU A 117 -14.08 -41.23 25.29
C GLU A 117 -15.28 -41.61 24.41
N GLU A 118 -16.40 -42.02 25.01
CA GLU A 118 -17.67 -42.29 24.32
C GLU A 118 -18.15 -41.03 23.55
N LEU A 119 -18.18 -39.88 24.23
CA LEU A 119 -18.51 -38.60 23.60
C LEU A 119 -17.52 -38.23 22.49
N LEU A 120 -16.22 -38.51 22.66
CA LEU A 120 -15.20 -38.20 21.66
C LEU A 120 -15.33 -39.10 20.42
N ARG A 121 -15.72 -40.37 20.59
CA ARG A 121 -16.05 -41.29 19.48
C ARG A 121 -17.31 -40.87 18.72
N ILE A 122 -18.33 -40.36 19.42
CA ILE A 122 -19.55 -39.83 18.80
C ILE A 122 -19.29 -38.49 18.10
N GLN A 123 -18.38 -37.66 18.62
CA GLN A 123 -17.96 -36.39 18.00
C GLN A 123 -16.97 -36.55 16.84
N MET A 124 -16.25 -37.69 16.74
CA MET A 124 -15.51 -37.97 15.52
C MET A 124 -16.49 -37.99 14.34
N PRO A 125 -16.19 -37.25 13.25
CA PRO A 125 -17.13 -37.13 12.14
C PRO A 125 -17.34 -38.50 11.50
N GLN A 126 -18.49 -39.10 11.79
CA GLN A 126 -19.05 -40.20 11.01
C GLN A 126 -18.93 -39.81 9.54
N LYS A 127 -18.18 -40.58 8.75
CA LYS A 127 -18.03 -40.32 7.31
C LYS A 127 -19.43 -40.29 6.70
N LYS A 128 -19.91 -39.10 6.34
CA LYS A 128 -21.27 -38.90 5.84
C LYS A 128 -21.48 -39.85 4.67
N GLY A 129 -22.59 -40.59 4.69
CA GLY A 129 -22.91 -41.55 3.65
C GLY A 129 -22.91 -40.87 2.28
N THR A 130 -22.19 -41.47 1.33
CA THR A 130 -22.07 -41.00 -0.04
C THR A 130 -23.46 -40.87 -0.68
N GLY A 131 -23.82 -39.66 -1.13
CA GLY A 131 -25.11 -39.32 -1.72
C GLY A 131 -26.05 -38.50 -0.83
N SER A 132 -25.60 -38.00 0.33
CA SER A 132 -26.44 -37.14 1.17
C SER A 132 -26.68 -35.75 0.55
N LYS A 133 -27.85 -35.14 0.80
CA LYS A 133 -28.16 -33.76 0.36
C LYS A 133 -27.21 -32.71 0.96
N LEU A 134 -26.58 -33.02 2.09
CA LEU A 134 -25.51 -32.21 2.69
C LEU A 134 -24.23 -32.28 1.86
N GLU A 135 -23.86 -33.46 1.34
CA GLU A 135 -22.69 -33.63 0.48
C GLU A 135 -22.83 -32.90 -0.86
N SER A 136 -24.04 -32.84 -1.46
CA SER A 136 -24.22 -32.06 -2.70
C SER A 136 -24.05 -30.56 -2.46
N VAL A 137 -24.59 -30.04 -1.35
CA VAL A 137 -24.44 -28.63 -0.95
C VAL A 137 -22.98 -28.32 -0.56
N GLU A 138 -22.30 -29.23 0.15
CA GLU A 138 -20.89 -29.09 0.50
C GLU A 138 -19.98 -29.20 -0.74
N SER A 139 -20.31 -30.05 -1.71
CA SER A 139 -19.61 -30.14 -3.00
C SER A 139 -19.81 -28.87 -3.85
N GLU A 140 -21.03 -28.31 -3.90
CA GLU A 140 -21.27 -27.02 -4.54
C GLU A 140 -20.55 -25.86 -3.84
N ALA A 141 -20.56 -25.83 -2.51
CA ALA A 141 -19.81 -24.84 -1.74
C ALA A 141 -18.31 -24.97 -1.97
N ALA A 142 -17.77 -26.20 -2.03
CA ALA A 142 -16.38 -26.46 -2.36
C ALA A 142 -16.03 -26.02 -3.78
N LYS A 143 -16.89 -26.28 -4.79
CA LYS A 143 -16.72 -25.80 -6.18
C LYS A 143 -16.75 -24.27 -6.25
N LYS A 144 -17.69 -23.61 -5.55
CA LYS A 144 -17.78 -22.14 -5.48
C LYS A 144 -16.53 -21.55 -4.81
N ASN A 145 -16.07 -22.13 -3.69
CA ASN A 145 -14.84 -21.72 -3.01
C ASN A 145 -13.60 -21.95 -3.89
N LEU A 146 -13.50 -23.07 -4.60
CA LEU A 146 -12.40 -23.34 -5.53
C LEU A 146 -12.38 -22.33 -6.68
N TYR A 147 -13.54 -22.01 -7.27
CA TYR A 147 -13.65 -20.97 -8.29
C TYR A 147 -13.26 -19.58 -7.75
N LEU A 148 -13.66 -19.23 -6.53
CA LEU A 148 -13.25 -17.97 -5.89
C LEU A 148 -11.74 -17.91 -5.61
N LEU A 149 -11.12 -19.03 -5.23
CA LEU A 149 -9.67 -19.14 -5.03
C LEU A 149 -8.90 -19.06 -6.36
N GLN A 150 -9.37 -19.75 -7.40
CA GLN A 150 -8.78 -19.66 -8.74
C GLN A 150 -8.91 -18.22 -9.30
N ARG A 151 -10.09 -17.61 -9.19
CA ARG A 151 -10.31 -16.23 -9.64
C ARG A 151 -9.49 -15.20 -8.85
N SER A 152 -9.27 -15.40 -7.55
CA SER A 152 -8.41 -14.50 -6.77
C SER A 152 -6.93 -14.66 -7.15
N GLN A 153 -6.47 -15.89 -7.43
CA GLN A 153 -5.14 -16.14 -7.99
C GLN A 153 -4.97 -15.51 -9.38
N GLU A 154 -5.95 -15.67 -10.29
CA GLU A 154 -5.94 -15.00 -11.59
C GLU A 154 -5.87 -13.47 -11.46
N LEU A 155 -6.64 -12.87 -10.55
CA LEU A 155 -6.61 -11.43 -10.30
C LEU A 155 -5.26 -10.97 -9.74
N ILE A 156 -4.61 -11.74 -8.87
CA ILE A 156 -3.26 -11.46 -8.36
C ILE A 156 -2.24 -11.50 -9.52
N ILE A 157 -2.33 -12.49 -10.40
CA ILE A 157 -1.47 -12.60 -11.59
C ILE A 157 -1.74 -11.45 -12.57
N GLU A 158 -3.00 -11.03 -12.77
CA GLU A 158 -3.34 -9.86 -13.60
C GLU A 158 -2.85 -8.52 -13.01
N GLN A 159 -2.49 -8.46 -11.73
CA GLN A 159 -1.84 -7.29 -11.16
C GLN A 159 -0.34 -7.20 -11.48
N ASP A 160 0.31 -8.27 -11.93
CA ASP A 160 1.72 -8.25 -12.37
C ASP A 160 1.88 -7.30 -13.57
N GLU A 161 2.94 -6.49 -13.55
CA GLU A 161 3.16 -5.47 -14.57
C GLU A 161 3.34 -6.06 -15.97
N ARG A 162 3.96 -7.25 -16.09
CA ARG A 162 4.14 -7.95 -17.37
C ARG A 162 2.79 -8.33 -17.96
N VAL A 163 1.83 -8.76 -17.12
CA VAL A 163 0.48 -9.12 -17.56
C VAL A 163 -0.33 -7.88 -17.94
N LYS A 164 -0.15 -6.76 -17.23
CA LYS A 164 -0.74 -5.46 -17.63
C LYS A 164 -0.19 -4.96 -18.97
N GLN A 165 1.13 -5.03 -19.18
CA GLN A 165 1.77 -4.68 -20.45
C GLN A 165 1.25 -5.58 -21.58
N ALA A 166 1.14 -6.89 -21.36
CA ALA A 166 0.55 -7.83 -22.31
C ALA A 166 -0.92 -7.50 -22.62
N ASN A 167 -1.76 -7.24 -21.62
CA ASN A 167 -3.15 -6.81 -21.81
C ASN A 167 -3.23 -5.54 -22.68
N GLY A 168 -2.33 -4.57 -22.48
CA GLY A 168 -2.21 -3.37 -23.31
C GLY A 168 -1.83 -3.66 -24.76
N MET A 169 -0.83 -4.51 -24.99
CA MET A 169 -0.43 -4.96 -26.34
C MET A 169 -1.56 -5.70 -27.05
N ILE A 170 -2.27 -6.59 -26.34
CA ILE A 170 -3.43 -7.33 -26.87
C ILE A 170 -4.54 -6.36 -27.27
N LEU A 171 -4.85 -5.35 -26.45
CA LEU A 171 -5.86 -4.34 -26.76
C LEU A 171 -5.47 -3.51 -27.99
N ALA A 172 -4.25 -2.97 -28.02
CA ALA A 172 -3.73 -2.21 -29.16
C ALA A 172 -3.77 -3.03 -30.46
N THR A 173 -3.47 -4.32 -30.37
CA THR A 173 -3.49 -5.26 -31.50
C THR A 173 -4.91 -5.56 -31.97
N LYS A 174 -5.88 -5.73 -31.06
CA LYS A 174 -7.31 -5.82 -31.41
C LYS A 174 -7.79 -4.56 -32.13
N CYS A 175 -7.43 -3.38 -31.63
CA CYS A 175 -7.74 -2.11 -32.31
C CYS A 175 -7.11 -2.02 -33.71
N ARG A 176 -5.85 -2.49 -33.89
CA ARG A 176 -5.19 -2.55 -35.20
C ARG A 176 -5.87 -3.51 -36.16
N ALA A 177 -6.30 -4.68 -35.69
CA ALA A 177 -7.04 -5.66 -36.49
C ALA A 177 -8.38 -5.09 -36.98
N ILE A 178 -9.17 -4.48 -36.09
CA ILE A 178 -10.44 -3.81 -36.44
C ILE A 178 -10.21 -2.68 -37.45
N ARG A 179 -9.21 -1.83 -37.21
CA ARG A 179 -8.86 -0.72 -38.11
C ARG A 179 -8.48 -1.22 -39.51
N ASN A 180 -7.72 -2.31 -39.60
CA ASN A 180 -7.31 -2.89 -40.88
C ASN A 180 -8.51 -3.53 -41.62
N ALA A 181 -9.44 -4.15 -40.89
CA ALA A 181 -10.70 -4.64 -41.47
C ALA A 181 -11.54 -3.48 -42.03
N GLN A 182 -11.72 -2.39 -41.26
CA GLN A 182 -12.42 -1.17 -41.70
C GLN A 182 -11.76 -0.50 -42.91
N ILE A 183 -10.43 -0.51 -43.00
CA ILE A 183 -9.70 0.01 -44.19
C ILE A 183 -9.94 -0.89 -45.40
N ALA A 184 -9.97 -2.21 -45.24
CA ALA A 184 -10.28 -3.15 -46.33
C ALA A 184 -11.73 -3.00 -46.80
N GLU A 185 -12.68 -2.89 -45.88
CA GLU A 185 -14.10 -2.61 -46.15
C GLU A 185 -14.28 -1.27 -46.88
N LYS A 186 -13.67 -0.18 -46.39
CA LYS A 186 -13.72 1.13 -47.06
C LYS A 186 -13.17 1.06 -48.49
N LYS A 187 -12.07 0.34 -48.73
CA LYS A 187 -11.50 0.13 -50.08
C LYS A 187 -12.40 -0.72 -50.98
N LEU A 188 -13.15 -1.66 -50.42
CA LEU A 188 -14.15 -2.44 -51.17
C LEU A 188 -15.32 -1.54 -51.59
N ILE A 189 -15.86 -0.75 -50.65
CA ILE A 189 -16.92 0.24 -50.91
C ILE A 189 -16.47 1.28 -51.95
N GLU A 190 -15.25 1.80 -51.84
CA GLU A 190 -14.67 2.74 -52.83
C GLU A 190 -14.57 2.12 -54.22
N ARG A 191 -14.24 0.82 -54.33
CA ARG A 191 -14.21 0.11 -55.61
C ARG A 191 -15.63 -0.03 -56.20
N GLN A 192 -16.58 -0.47 -55.37
CA GLN A 192 -17.98 -0.64 -55.78
C GLN A 192 -18.62 0.70 -56.21
N LEU A 193 -18.33 1.79 -55.51
CA LEU A 193 -18.74 3.15 -55.90
C LEU A 193 -18.18 3.52 -57.28
N LYS A 194 -16.88 3.32 -57.54
CA LYS A 194 -16.27 3.61 -58.84
C LYS A 194 -16.83 2.74 -59.97
N GLU A 195 -17.20 1.49 -59.69
CA GLU A 195 -17.83 0.60 -60.66
C GLU A 195 -19.26 1.07 -61.02
N GLU A 196 -20.05 1.52 -60.05
CA GLU A 196 -21.38 2.11 -60.29
C GLU A 196 -21.31 3.52 -60.91
N GLU A 197 -20.35 4.37 -60.52
CA GLU A 197 -20.07 5.66 -61.17
C GLU A 197 -19.76 5.47 -62.66
N GLN A 198 -18.84 4.55 -63.01
CA GLN A 198 -18.54 4.23 -64.40
C GLN A 198 -19.74 3.65 -65.18
N ARG A 199 -20.67 2.98 -64.49
CA ARG A 199 -21.91 2.47 -65.08
C ARG A 199 -22.90 3.60 -65.36
N LEU A 200 -23.03 4.56 -64.44
CA LEU A 200 -23.85 5.76 -64.59
C LEU A 200 -23.28 6.69 -65.69
N ASP A 201 -21.97 6.91 -65.73
CA ASP A 201 -21.32 7.72 -66.77
C ASP A 201 -21.57 7.15 -68.18
N LYS A 202 -21.48 5.82 -68.34
CA LYS A 202 -21.83 5.15 -69.60
C LYS A 202 -23.29 5.35 -69.99
N MET A 203 -24.21 5.31 -69.02
CA MET A 203 -25.63 5.57 -69.25
C MET A 203 -25.89 7.04 -69.62
N MET A 204 -25.21 7.98 -68.97
CA MET A 204 -25.31 9.42 -69.24
C MET A 204 -24.73 9.80 -70.60
N GLU A 205 -23.60 9.23 -71.00
CA GLU A 205 -23.03 9.44 -72.33
C GLU A 205 -23.90 8.79 -73.42
N GLN A 206 -24.49 7.62 -73.19
CA GLN A 206 -25.51 7.07 -74.08
C GLN A 206 -26.71 8.00 -74.25
N GLN A 207 -27.24 8.56 -73.15
CA GLN A 207 -28.32 9.56 -73.23
C GLN A 207 -27.90 10.85 -73.95
N ARG A 208 -26.66 11.31 -73.74
CA ARG A 208 -26.10 12.48 -74.43
C ARG A 208 -26.00 12.22 -75.94
N GLN A 209 -25.50 11.07 -76.36
CA GLN A 209 -25.43 10.68 -77.76
C GLN A 209 -26.82 10.56 -78.41
N ILE A 210 -27.81 10.01 -77.69
CA ILE A 210 -29.20 9.98 -78.16
C ILE A 210 -29.73 11.41 -78.35
N LYS A 211 -29.51 12.32 -77.39
CA LYS A 211 -29.93 13.72 -77.50
C LYS A 211 -29.31 14.42 -78.70
N ILE A 212 -27.98 14.31 -78.87
CA ILE A 212 -27.27 14.88 -80.03
C ILE A 212 -27.86 14.36 -81.33
N ARG A 213 -28.03 13.04 -81.51
CA ARG A 213 -28.66 12.46 -82.71
C ARG A 213 -30.08 12.96 -82.94
N THR A 214 -30.86 13.21 -81.88
CA THR A 214 -32.21 13.80 -82.03
C THR A 214 -32.20 15.28 -82.38
N GLU A 215 -31.14 16.02 -82.05
CA GLU A 215 -30.97 17.41 -82.46
C GLU A 215 -30.41 17.51 -83.88
N GLU A 216 -29.43 16.68 -84.24
CA GLU A 216 -28.93 16.51 -85.61
C GLU A 216 -30.09 16.19 -86.57
N ARG A 217 -30.94 15.22 -86.24
CA ARG A 217 -32.11 14.89 -87.06
C ARG A 217 -33.10 16.05 -87.19
N LYS A 218 -33.29 16.87 -86.15
CA LYS A 218 -34.14 18.08 -86.24
C LYS A 218 -33.51 19.12 -87.16
N LEU A 219 -32.20 19.32 -87.09
CA LEU A 219 -31.47 20.23 -87.98
C LEU A 219 -31.54 19.75 -89.43
N GLU A 220 -31.41 18.45 -89.70
CA GLU A 220 -31.63 17.86 -91.02
C GLU A 220 -33.07 18.08 -91.53
N GLU A 221 -34.08 17.88 -90.67
CA GLU A 221 -35.48 18.17 -90.98
C GLU A 221 -35.71 19.67 -91.27
N GLU A 222 -35.06 20.58 -90.54
CA GLU A 222 -35.12 22.03 -90.78
C GLU A 222 -34.40 22.46 -92.05
N GLU A 223 -33.19 21.95 -92.32
CA GLU A 223 -32.46 22.21 -93.56
C GLU A 223 -33.23 21.68 -94.77
N TYR A 224 -33.87 20.51 -94.68
CA TYR A 224 -34.74 20.00 -95.73
C TYR A 224 -35.95 20.93 -95.98
N ARG A 225 -36.56 21.49 -94.92
CA ARG A 225 -37.64 22.50 -95.05
C ARG A 225 -37.13 23.79 -95.70
N LYS A 226 -35.96 24.30 -95.29
CA LYS A 226 -35.33 25.48 -95.91
C LYS A 226 -35.05 25.23 -97.40
N GLN A 227 -34.51 24.07 -97.75
CA GLN A 227 -34.25 23.70 -99.14
C GLN A 227 -35.52 23.60 -99.99
N ARG A 228 -36.63 23.12 -99.43
CA ARG A 228 -37.94 23.17 -100.12
C ARG A 228 -38.41 24.60 -100.32
N TYR A 229 -38.39 25.43 -99.28
CA TYR A 229 -38.78 26.83 -99.36
C TYR A 229 -37.95 27.62 -100.38
N VAL A 230 -36.62 27.42 -100.41
CA VAL A 230 -35.74 28.04 -101.42
C VAL A 230 -36.11 27.60 -102.84
N LYS A 231 -36.48 26.32 -103.06
CA LYS A 231 -36.94 25.83 -104.37
C LYS A 231 -38.27 26.47 -104.79
N GLU A 232 -39.21 26.62 -103.86
CA GLU A 232 -40.50 27.27 -104.09
C GLU A 232 -40.32 28.76 -104.41
N VAL A 233 -39.48 29.50 -103.67
CA VAL A 233 -39.14 30.90 -103.96
C VAL A 233 -38.40 31.04 -105.29
N MET A 234 -37.47 30.14 -105.62
CA MET A 234 -36.81 30.11 -106.94
C MET A 234 -37.81 29.88 -108.07
N GLN A 235 -38.85 29.09 -107.85
CA GLN A 235 -39.91 28.88 -108.84
C GLN A 235 -40.76 30.15 -109.01
N GLN A 236 -41.19 30.78 -107.91
CA GLN A 236 -41.89 32.07 -107.94
C GLN A 236 -41.09 33.17 -108.63
N MET A 237 -39.76 33.23 -108.43
CA MET A 237 -38.92 34.20 -109.14
C MET A 237 -38.92 33.98 -110.66
N LYS A 238 -38.89 32.72 -111.12
CA LYS A 238 -38.97 32.38 -112.55
C LYS A 238 -40.35 32.70 -113.13
N GLU A 239 -41.41 32.46 -112.37
CA GLU A 239 -42.78 32.82 -112.76
C GLU A 239 -42.92 34.35 -112.91
N ASN A 240 -42.43 35.13 -111.94
CA ASN A 240 -42.38 36.60 -112.00
C ASN A 240 -41.42 37.17 -113.07
N GLU A 241 -40.42 36.40 -113.51
CA GLU A 241 -39.50 36.78 -114.59
C GLU A 241 -40.14 36.51 -115.97
N LEU A 242 -40.84 35.39 -116.12
CA LEU A 242 -41.70 35.11 -117.28
C LEU A 242 -42.84 36.13 -117.42
N GLU A 243 -43.50 36.51 -116.32
CA GLU A 243 -44.56 37.52 -116.34
C GLU A 243 -44.04 38.89 -116.79
N ARG A 244 -42.87 39.32 -116.29
CA ARG A 244 -42.21 40.56 -116.75
C ARG A 244 -41.76 40.52 -118.21
N LEU A 245 -41.36 39.36 -118.73
CA LEU A 245 -41.06 39.19 -120.15
C LEU A 245 -42.34 39.32 -121.01
N LEU A 246 -43.46 38.75 -120.56
CA LEU A 246 -44.76 38.88 -121.23
C LEU A 246 -45.31 40.33 -121.18
N GLU A 247 -45.08 41.06 -120.08
CA GLU A 247 -45.40 42.49 -120.00
C GLU A 247 -44.52 43.32 -120.94
N ALA A 248 -43.22 43.03 -121.03
CA ALA A 248 -42.33 43.70 -121.98
C ALA A 248 -42.74 43.43 -123.45
N GLU A 249 -43.15 42.21 -123.78
CA GLU A 249 -43.65 41.86 -125.12
C GLU A 249 -44.95 42.62 -125.47
N LYS A 250 -45.89 42.74 -124.52
CA LYS A 250 -47.09 43.58 -124.68
C LYS A 250 -46.73 45.06 -124.90
N ILE A 251 -45.81 45.61 -124.11
CA ILE A 251 -45.35 46.99 -124.26
C ILE A 251 -44.68 47.20 -125.62
N GLU A 252 -43.94 46.21 -126.14
CA GLU A 252 -43.43 46.26 -127.51
C GLU A 252 -44.56 46.30 -128.55
N GLU A 253 -45.58 45.44 -128.45
CA GLU A 253 -46.73 45.47 -129.37
C GLU A 253 -47.50 46.79 -129.31
N GLU A 254 -47.78 47.30 -128.11
CA GLU A 254 -48.39 48.62 -127.89
C GLU A 254 -47.51 49.74 -128.49
N SER A 255 -46.19 49.69 -128.30
CA SER A 255 -45.27 50.67 -128.89
C SER A 255 -45.25 50.62 -130.42
N ARG A 256 -45.40 49.43 -131.03
CA ARG A 256 -45.50 49.27 -132.49
C ARG A 256 -46.81 49.85 -133.02
N MET A 257 -47.90 49.74 -132.27
CA MET A 257 -49.18 50.37 -132.60
C MET A 257 -49.14 51.90 -132.42
N LEU A 258 -48.56 52.37 -131.32
CA LEU A 258 -48.42 53.79 -131.02
C LEU A 258 -47.48 54.50 -132.01
N ASN A 259 -46.38 53.86 -132.42
CA ASN A 259 -45.51 54.39 -133.49
C ASN A 259 -46.23 54.52 -134.84
N LYS A 260 -47.13 53.60 -135.20
CA LYS A 260 -47.94 53.74 -136.43
C LYS A 260 -48.85 54.97 -136.36
N ALA A 261 -49.55 55.16 -135.23
CA ALA A 261 -50.37 56.36 -135.00
C ALA A 261 -49.54 57.66 -134.97
N LEU A 262 -48.33 57.62 -134.41
CA LEU A 262 -47.42 58.76 -134.38
C LEU A 262 -46.94 59.16 -135.79
N ILE A 263 -46.68 58.20 -136.68
CA ILE A 263 -46.31 58.46 -138.07
C ILE A 263 -47.47 59.10 -138.86
N GLU A 264 -48.72 58.74 -138.55
CA GLU A 264 -49.90 59.41 -139.11
C GLU A 264 -50.02 60.85 -138.60
N LEU A 265 -49.86 61.08 -137.29
CA LEU A 265 -49.87 62.42 -136.70
C LEU A 265 -48.73 63.32 -137.22
N GLN A 266 -47.51 62.78 -137.40
CA GLN A 266 -46.38 63.54 -137.92
C GLN A 266 -46.63 64.07 -139.35
N LYS A 267 -47.37 63.32 -140.19
CA LYS A 267 -47.79 63.81 -141.52
C LYS A 267 -48.86 64.90 -141.47
N GLU A 268 -49.54 65.07 -140.35
CA GLU A 268 -50.42 66.22 -140.10
C GLU A 268 -49.66 67.40 -139.49
N ASP A 269 -48.70 67.15 -138.59
CA ASP A 269 -47.91 68.20 -137.94
C ASP A 269 -46.80 68.81 -138.82
N GLU A 270 -46.22 68.06 -139.77
CA GLU A 270 -45.32 68.66 -140.78
C GLU A 270 -46.02 69.78 -141.56
N LYS A 271 -47.32 69.64 -141.84
CA LYS A 271 -48.14 70.69 -142.48
C LYS A 271 -48.37 71.91 -141.58
N ARG A 272 -48.25 71.79 -140.25
CA ARG A 272 -48.38 72.90 -139.28
C ARG A 272 -47.05 73.58 -138.99
N GLU A 273 -45.94 72.85 -138.93
CA GLU A 273 -44.64 73.45 -138.58
C GLU A 273 -44.00 74.25 -139.74
N GLU A 274 -44.42 74.04 -140.99
CA GLU A 274 -44.14 74.97 -142.10
C GLU A 274 -44.74 76.37 -141.85
N GLU A 275 -45.90 76.46 -141.18
CA GLU A 275 -46.53 77.73 -140.80
C GLU A 275 -45.79 78.41 -139.64
N ARG A 276 -45.26 77.63 -138.67
CA ARG A 276 -44.62 78.15 -137.45
C ARG A 276 -43.18 78.63 -137.59
N LYS A 277 -42.36 78.00 -138.44
CA LYS A 277 -40.94 78.37 -138.59
C LYS A 277 -40.73 79.83 -139.03
N GLN A 278 -41.74 80.46 -139.63
CA GLN A 278 -41.73 81.87 -140.00
C GLN A 278 -41.70 82.83 -138.79
N LEU A 279 -42.02 82.39 -137.57
CA LEU A 279 -42.07 83.25 -136.37
C LEU A 279 -40.79 83.28 -135.51
N GLN A 280 -40.08 82.16 -135.32
CA GLN A 280 -39.20 81.97 -134.16
C GLN A 280 -37.82 82.65 -134.21
N ILE A 281 -37.37 83.12 -135.38
CA ILE A 281 -36.00 83.65 -135.61
C ILE A 281 -35.68 84.93 -134.78
N LYS A 282 -36.64 85.50 -134.05
CA LYS A 282 -36.60 86.85 -133.47
C LYS A 282 -36.14 86.98 -131.99
N MET A 283 -35.71 85.92 -131.29
CA MET A 283 -35.72 85.88 -129.80
C MET A 283 -34.43 85.46 -129.04
N ARG A 284 -33.27 85.20 -129.66
CA ARG A 284 -32.23 84.33 -129.04
C ARG A 284 -31.10 85.00 -128.21
N ASP A 285 -30.83 86.30 -128.31
CA ASP A 285 -29.46 86.82 -128.08
C ASP A 285 -29.08 87.30 -126.65
N GLU A 286 -29.90 87.10 -125.61
CA GLU A 286 -29.79 87.88 -124.35
C GLU A 286 -29.01 87.27 -123.14
N PHE A 287 -28.75 85.95 -123.08
CA PHE A 287 -28.64 85.23 -121.77
C PHE A 287 -27.25 85.01 -121.09
N LYS A 288 -26.13 85.56 -121.57
CA LYS A 288 -24.79 84.90 -121.42
C LYS A 288 -23.84 85.24 -120.23
N LYS A 289 -24.23 85.95 -119.14
CA LYS A 289 -23.26 86.77 -118.34
C LYS A 289 -22.94 86.46 -116.84
N ALA A 290 -23.36 85.37 -116.18
CA ALA A 290 -23.55 85.39 -114.70
C ALA A 290 -22.93 84.29 -113.76
N ASN A 291 -21.69 83.77 -113.92
CA ASN A 291 -21.33 82.46 -113.31
C ASN A 291 -19.92 82.23 -112.63
N GLU A 292 -19.29 83.20 -111.92
CA GLU A 292 -17.83 83.08 -111.59
C GLU A 292 -17.36 83.08 -110.09
N GLU A 293 -18.21 83.06 -109.04
CA GLU A 293 -17.78 83.54 -107.68
C GLU A 293 -17.42 82.51 -106.53
N THR A 294 -17.57 81.18 -106.66
CA THR A 294 -17.93 80.31 -105.49
C THR A 294 -16.84 79.49 -104.71
N GLN A 295 -15.52 79.75 -104.75
CA GLN A 295 -14.51 78.66 -104.54
C GLN A 295 -13.70 78.46 -103.20
N GLN A 296 -13.78 79.25 -102.12
CA GLN A 296 -12.64 79.38 -101.15
C GLN A 296 -12.60 78.63 -99.76
N TYR A 297 -13.64 77.93 -99.26
CA TYR A 297 -13.85 77.76 -97.78
C TYR A 297 -13.22 76.56 -96.97
N ARG A 298 -12.20 75.80 -97.42
CA ARG A 298 -12.00 74.37 -96.97
C ARG A 298 -10.83 73.92 -96.03
N ARG A 299 -10.03 74.75 -95.34
CA ARG A 299 -8.66 74.33 -94.85
C ARG A 299 -8.34 74.05 -93.34
N LEU A 300 -9.26 74.04 -92.36
CA LEU A 300 -8.92 74.40 -90.95
C LEU A 300 -8.96 73.34 -89.79
N LYS A 301 -8.87 72.01 -89.98
CA LYS A 301 -9.42 71.03 -88.98
C LYS A 301 -8.54 69.85 -88.44
N ALA A 302 -7.22 70.00 -88.18
CA ALA A 302 -6.31 68.82 -88.13
C ALA A 302 -5.38 68.55 -86.89
N GLU A 303 -5.47 69.24 -85.74
CA GLU A 303 -4.31 69.29 -84.78
C GLU A 303 -4.42 68.63 -83.37
N GLU A 304 -5.54 68.02 -82.94
CA GLU A 304 -5.81 67.80 -81.49
C GLU A 304 -5.37 66.47 -80.79
N GLN A 305 -4.77 65.46 -81.46
CA GLN A 305 -4.77 64.07 -80.93
C GLN A 305 -3.51 63.52 -80.19
N ARG A 306 -2.58 64.32 -79.64
CA ARG A 306 -1.21 63.84 -79.28
C ARG A 306 -0.84 63.56 -77.79
N ILE A 307 -1.74 63.61 -76.80
CA ILE A 307 -1.35 63.78 -75.37
C ILE A 307 -1.65 62.59 -74.39
N ALA A 308 -2.11 61.42 -74.85
CA ALA A 308 -2.72 60.41 -73.94
C ALA A 308 -1.81 59.49 -73.09
N ASP A 309 -0.60 59.08 -73.54
CA ASP A 309 -0.06 57.75 -73.19
C ASP A 309 1.18 57.66 -72.25
N LEU A 310 1.30 58.48 -71.19
CA LEU A 310 2.56 58.59 -70.40
C LEU A 310 2.49 58.43 -68.86
N ARG A 311 1.55 57.63 -68.30
CA ARG A 311 1.31 57.59 -66.83
C ARG A 311 1.31 56.23 -66.10
N VAL A 312 1.70 55.12 -66.71
CA VAL A 312 1.44 53.76 -66.17
C VAL A 312 2.67 53.01 -65.61
N GLN A 313 3.91 53.51 -65.73
CA GLN A 313 5.11 52.70 -65.49
C GLN A 313 5.75 52.70 -64.08
N GLU A 314 5.42 53.62 -63.17
CA GLU A 314 6.26 53.88 -61.98
C GLU A 314 6.00 52.99 -60.73
N PHE A 315 4.85 52.30 -60.64
CA PHE A 315 4.37 51.76 -59.35
C PHE A 315 4.99 50.41 -58.92
N MET A 316 5.68 49.68 -59.80
CA MET A 316 6.13 48.30 -59.53
C MET A 316 7.47 48.18 -58.79
N ARG A 317 8.16 49.29 -58.47
CA ARG A 317 9.56 49.27 -57.97
C ARG A 317 9.74 49.07 -56.45
N GLN A 318 8.70 49.28 -55.64
CA GLN A 318 8.87 49.48 -54.17
C GLN A 318 8.59 48.24 -53.29
N LYS A 319 8.55 47.03 -53.88
CA LYS A 319 8.14 45.80 -53.16
C LYS A 319 9.30 44.96 -52.59
N ALA A 320 10.55 45.18 -53.01
CA ALA A 320 11.62 44.18 -52.84
C ALA A 320 12.61 44.39 -51.67
N GLU A 321 12.51 45.47 -50.89
CA GLU A 321 13.61 45.94 -50.02
C GLU A 321 13.43 45.74 -48.51
N ARG A 322 12.33 45.10 -48.04
CA ARG A 322 12.04 45.00 -46.58
C ARG A 322 12.33 43.65 -45.92
N ASP A 323 12.53 42.60 -46.69
CA ASP A 323 12.56 41.22 -46.13
C ASP A 323 13.97 40.73 -45.74
N ASP A 324 15.02 41.51 -46.01
CA ASP A 324 16.43 41.07 -45.94
C ASP A 324 17.14 41.28 -44.58
N MET A 325 16.50 41.94 -43.60
CA MET A 325 17.13 42.29 -42.31
C MET A 325 16.77 41.34 -41.14
N ILE A 326 16.11 40.22 -41.43
CA ILE A 326 15.83 39.15 -40.45
C ILE A 326 17.09 38.30 -40.14
N GLU A 327 18.13 38.31 -40.98
CA GLU A 327 19.32 37.45 -40.84
C GLU A 327 20.37 37.88 -39.79
N LYS A 328 20.15 38.92 -38.98
CA LYS A 328 21.09 39.32 -37.89
C LYS A 328 20.71 38.76 -36.51
N GLU A 329 20.36 37.49 -36.54
CA GLU A 329 19.76 36.66 -35.48
C GLU A 329 20.65 36.42 -34.23
N LYS A 330 21.98 36.33 -34.37
CA LYS A 330 22.73 35.26 -33.66
C LYS A 330 23.89 35.65 -32.72
N LEU A 331 23.93 36.86 -32.15
CA LEU A 331 25.16 37.37 -31.47
C LEU A 331 25.08 37.82 -30.00
N LEU A 332 23.92 37.81 -29.32
CA LEU A 332 23.82 38.21 -27.89
C LEU A 332 23.36 37.10 -26.91
N VAL A 333 23.48 35.84 -27.32
CA VAL A 333 23.28 34.65 -26.45
C VAL A 333 24.53 34.34 -25.58
N LYS A 334 25.56 35.19 -25.61
CA LYS A 334 26.89 34.86 -25.04
C LYS A 334 27.35 35.64 -23.79
N THR A 335 26.61 36.64 -23.31
CA THR A 335 27.13 37.58 -22.28
C THR A 335 26.27 37.69 -21.01
N ALA A 336 25.74 36.56 -20.52
CA ALA A 336 24.97 36.50 -19.27
C ALA A 336 25.36 35.33 -18.33
N LYS A 337 26.41 34.56 -18.65
CA LYS A 337 26.87 33.40 -17.86
C LYS A 337 28.35 33.51 -17.44
N GLU A 338 28.77 34.69 -16.97
CA GLU A 338 30.12 34.92 -16.44
C GLU A 338 30.12 35.81 -15.19
N LYS A 339 29.57 35.30 -14.07
CA LYS A 339 29.75 35.88 -12.72
C LYS A 339 29.89 34.83 -11.61
N GLU A 340 30.65 33.75 -11.87
CA GLU A 340 30.88 32.65 -10.90
C GLU A 340 32.36 32.43 -10.54
N ILE A 341 33.29 33.33 -10.92
CA ILE A 341 34.70 33.25 -10.50
C ILE A 341 35.28 34.64 -10.19
N ALA A 342 35.20 35.08 -8.93
CA ALA A 342 36.06 36.13 -8.35
C ALA A 342 36.04 36.04 -6.80
N ARG A 343 36.62 34.99 -6.21
CA ARG A 343 38.02 35.01 -5.75
C ARG A 343 38.33 35.97 -4.56
N LEU A 344 37.39 36.25 -3.66
CA LEU A 344 37.69 36.89 -2.36
C LEU A 344 36.81 36.38 -1.20
N ARG A 345 37.21 35.25 -0.59
CA ARG A 345 37.15 34.95 0.87
C ARG A 345 37.75 33.59 1.26
N SER A 346 38.86 33.23 0.62
CA SER A 346 39.80 32.22 1.16
C SER A 346 40.80 32.96 2.07
N MET A 347 40.36 33.28 3.30
CA MET A 347 41.21 33.90 4.32
C MET A 347 40.59 33.76 5.73
N GLN A 348 40.42 32.52 6.22
CA GLN A 348 40.46 32.19 7.66
C GLN A 348 40.38 30.68 7.88
N GLU A 349 41.50 29.99 7.66
CA GLU A 349 41.74 28.64 8.18
C GLU A 349 43.25 28.51 8.49
N LYS A 350 43.59 28.54 9.79
CA LYS A 350 44.81 28.01 10.47
C LYS A 350 45.18 28.81 11.72
N SER A 351 44.86 28.26 12.89
CA SER A 351 45.68 28.37 14.10
C SER A 351 45.36 27.18 15.03
N GLN A 352 46.25 26.20 15.08
CA GLN A 352 46.23 25.09 16.05
C GLN A 352 47.35 25.29 17.08
N ASP A 353 47.02 25.03 18.34
CA ASP A 353 47.80 24.50 19.49
C ASP A 353 49.33 24.70 19.62
N LEU A 354 49.79 25.12 20.82
CA LEU A 354 50.58 24.27 21.77
C LEU A 354 50.94 24.99 23.10
N GLN A 355 51.68 24.30 23.99
CA GLN A 355 52.07 24.62 25.40
C GLN A 355 50.91 24.64 26.43
N ALA A 356 50.84 23.82 27.49
CA ALA A 356 51.78 22.89 28.16
C ALA A 356 53.00 23.50 28.88
N ALA A 357 52.79 24.02 30.11
CA ALA A 357 53.77 24.09 31.22
C ALA A 357 53.14 24.69 32.50
N LEU A 358 53.13 23.93 33.62
CA LEU A 358 53.20 24.35 35.05
C LEU A 358 52.56 23.30 35.99
N ASP A 359 53.40 22.54 36.71
CA ASP A 359 53.25 22.09 38.12
C ASP A 359 54.06 20.80 38.41
N GLU A 360 55.37 20.94 38.65
CA GLU A 360 56.27 19.80 38.92
C GLU A 360 57.32 20.08 40.03
N LEU A 361 57.00 20.85 41.07
CA LEU A 361 58.00 21.16 42.12
C LEU A 361 57.39 21.55 43.48
N ASN A 362 57.32 20.61 44.45
CA ASN A 362 57.48 20.89 45.89
C ASN A 362 57.53 19.65 46.81
N ALA A 363 58.26 19.81 47.93
CA ALA A 363 58.19 19.10 49.22
C ALA A 363 58.84 17.70 49.43
N LEU A 364 60.05 17.68 50.03
CA LEU A 364 60.55 16.63 50.97
C LEU A 364 61.90 17.04 51.64
N ARG A 365 61.98 17.11 53.00
CA ARG A 365 63.20 16.96 53.88
C ARG A 365 63.00 17.42 55.35
N ALA A 366 62.90 16.48 56.30
CA ALA A 366 63.09 16.60 57.77
C ALA A 366 63.16 15.14 58.33
N GLN A 367 63.78 14.72 59.45
CA GLN A 367 64.24 15.34 60.71
C GLN A 367 65.06 14.27 61.53
N GLU A 368 66.01 14.59 62.43
CA GLU A 368 66.69 13.60 63.34
C GLU A 368 67.53 14.26 64.50
N GLU A 369 67.63 13.65 65.72
CA GLU A 369 68.73 13.72 66.77
C GLU A 369 68.31 13.43 68.27
N LYS A 370 69.28 12.99 69.12
CA LYS A 370 69.52 13.17 70.61
C LYS A 370 69.39 12.01 71.65
N GLU A 371 70.42 11.84 72.52
CA GLU A 371 70.58 10.77 73.56
C GLU A 371 71.75 11.05 74.61
N ARG A 372 71.74 10.37 75.80
CA ARG A 372 72.87 9.95 76.74
C ARG A 372 73.32 10.73 78.01
N GLU A 373 73.65 9.98 79.09
CA GLU A 373 74.80 10.06 80.08
C GLU A 373 74.53 9.26 81.41
N TRP A 374 75.51 8.54 82.00
CA TRP A 374 75.32 7.66 83.21
C TRP A 374 76.65 7.14 83.85
N ARG A 375 76.73 6.79 85.17
CA ARG A 375 77.76 5.84 85.71
C ARG A 375 77.60 5.06 87.07
N GLU A 376 77.89 5.62 88.28
CA GLU A 376 78.65 4.91 89.37
C GLU A 376 77.93 4.32 90.64
N GLN A 377 78.52 3.27 91.26
CA GLN A 377 78.63 2.96 92.74
C GLN A 377 79.48 1.69 93.06
N GLU A 378 80.00 1.47 94.30
CA GLU A 378 80.87 0.28 94.66
C GLU A 378 80.78 -0.35 96.10
N LYS A 379 81.60 0.06 97.10
CA LYS A 379 82.39 -0.89 97.95
C LYS A 379 81.84 -1.45 99.29
N GLU A 380 80.99 -0.72 100.03
CA GLU A 380 80.53 -1.12 101.40
C GLU A 380 79.69 -2.43 101.42
N VAL A 381 79.32 -2.87 100.22
CA VAL A 381 78.52 -4.06 99.89
C VAL A 381 79.10 -5.39 100.42
N ALA A 382 80.38 -5.46 100.81
CA ALA A 382 81.16 -6.71 100.90
C ALA A 382 80.89 -7.67 102.08
N LEU A 383 80.64 -7.20 103.31
CA LEU A 383 80.59 -8.09 104.50
C LEU A 383 79.15 -8.40 104.96
N ARG A 384 78.23 -7.44 104.80
CA ARG A 384 76.77 -7.71 104.77
C ARG A 384 76.48 -8.90 103.83
N LYS A 385 77.08 -8.88 102.64
CA LYS A 385 77.04 -9.93 101.60
C LYS A 385 77.20 -11.36 102.15
N ALA A 386 78.07 -11.63 103.13
CA ALA A 386 78.42 -13.01 103.52
C ALA A 386 77.42 -13.69 104.47
N ARG A 387 76.91 -12.98 105.49
CA ARG A 387 75.85 -13.51 106.36
C ARG A 387 74.51 -13.55 105.63
N ILE A 388 74.23 -12.48 104.88
CA ILE A 388 73.15 -12.44 103.90
C ILE A 388 73.29 -13.60 102.90
N ALA A 389 74.49 -14.03 102.50
CA ALA A 389 74.66 -15.13 101.54
C ALA A 389 74.18 -16.50 102.04
N LYS A 390 74.33 -16.84 103.33
CA LYS A 390 73.83 -18.13 103.86
C LYS A 390 72.31 -18.14 104.03
N GLU A 391 71.73 -17.06 104.56
CA GLU A 391 70.27 -16.89 104.58
C GLU A 391 69.72 -16.82 103.15
N LEU A 392 70.45 -16.20 102.20
CA LEU A 392 70.14 -16.29 100.77
C LEU A 392 70.34 -17.70 100.23
N GLU A 393 71.21 -18.56 100.77
CA GLU A 393 71.43 -19.90 100.21
C GLU A 393 70.23 -20.80 100.51
N GLU A 394 69.75 -20.78 101.75
CA GLU A 394 68.52 -21.49 102.14
C GLU A 394 67.26 -20.85 101.53
N ALA A 395 67.19 -19.51 101.47
CA ALA A 395 66.10 -18.82 100.78
C ALA A 395 66.16 -19.06 99.27
N ARG A 396 67.34 -19.11 98.64
CA ARG A 396 67.53 -19.49 97.22
C ARG A 396 67.13 -20.94 97.00
N ALA A 397 67.43 -21.87 97.90
CA ALA A 397 67.01 -23.26 97.75
C ALA A 397 65.47 -23.37 97.69
N LYS A 398 64.79 -22.74 98.65
CA LYS A 398 63.31 -22.66 98.68
C LYS A 398 62.76 -21.90 97.47
N GLN A 399 63.34 -20.76 97.13
CA GLN A 399 62.99 -19.96 95.96
C GLN A 399 63.21 -20.75 94.65
N VAL A 400 64.26 -21.57 94.53
CA VAL A 400 64.53 -22.42 93.37
C VAL A 400 63.51 -23.54 93.29
N GLU A 401 63.08 -24.14 94.40
CA GLU A 401 61.96 -25.09 94.37
C GLU A 401 60.64 -24.45 93.99
N ASP A 402 60.33 -23.26 94.52
CA ASP A 402 59.08 -22.57 94.20
C ASP A 402 59.11 -21.98 92.78
N ILE A 403 60.28 -21.56 92.28
CA ILE A 403 60.52 -21.28 90.86
C ILE A 403 60.31 -22.54 90.03
N ARG A 404 60.84 -23.71 90.41
CA ARG A 404 60.59 -24.98 89.69
C ARG A 404 59.12 -25.37 89.69
N LYS A 405 58.41 -25.22 90.82
CA LYS A 405 56.96 -25.49 90.92
C LYS A 405 56.13 -24.50 90.10
N THR A 406 56.50 -23.22 90.07
CA THR A 406 55.81 -22.20 89.26
C THR A 406 56.16 -22.31 87.78
N GLN A 407 57.39 -22.65 87.41
CA GLN A 407 57.80 -22.99 86.04
C GLN A 407 57.09 -24.24 85.53
N ALA A 408 56.97 -25.30 86.33
CA ALA A 408 56.21 -26.49 85.95
C ALA A 408 54.72 -26.17 85.74
N ARG A 409 54.13 -25.30 86.57
CA ARG A 409 52.76 -24.80 86.39
C ARG A 409 52.61 -23.86 85.20
N ALA A 410 53.63 -23.07 84.86
CA ALA A 410 53.67 -22.22 83.68
C ALA A 410 53.75 -23.08 82.42
N LEU A 411 54.73 -23.98 82.32
CA LEU A 411 54.88 -24.94 81.23
C LEU A 411 53.61 -25.78 81.00
N ALA A 412 52.93 -26.23 82.06
CA ALA A 412 51.66 -26.94 81.92
C ALA A 412 50.54 -26.07 81.31
N ARG A 413 50.45 -24.79 81.69
CA ARG A 413 49.52 -23.83 81.06
C ARG A 413 49.92 -23.50 79.63
N ASP A 414 51.21 -23.27 79.39
CA ASP A 414 51.75 -22.97 78.07
C ASP A 414 51.52 -24.15 77.12
N GLU A 415 51.65 -25.40 77.60
CA GLU A 415 51.26 -26.60 76.85
C GLU A 415 49.75 -26.68 76.56
N GLU A 416 48.89 -26.38 77.54
CA GLU A 416 47.44 -26.35 77.34
C GLU A 416 47.03 -25.25 76.36
N ASP A 417 47.61 -24.05 76.48
CA ASP A 417 47.32 -22.91 75.62
C ASP A 417 47.92 -23.11 74.23
N PHE A 418 49.09 -23.74 74.10
CA PHE A 418 49.62 -24.21 72.82
C PHE A 418 48.70 -25.26 72.17
N LYS A 419 48.17 -26.23 72.93
CA LYS A 419 47.21 -27.22 72.44
C LYS A 419 45.90 -26.56 71.99
N LYS A 420 45.40 -25.54 72.70
CA LYS A 420 44.22 -24.72 72.30
C LYS A 420 44.50 -23.90 71.04
N VAL A 421 45.66 -23.26 70.94
CA VAL A 421 46.05 -22.49 69.75
C VAL A 421 46.23 -23.41 68.54
N ALA A 422 46.88 -24.57 68.72
CA ALA A 422 47.08 -25.56 67.67
C ALA A 422 45.75 -26.17 67.17
N SER A 423 44.79 -26.46 68.05
CA SER A 423 43.47 -26.95 67.63
C SER A 423 42.68 -25.89 66.88
N VAL A 424 42.69 -24.63 67.35
CA VAL A 424 42.07 -23.50 66.64
C VAL A 424 42.74 -23.25 65.28
N GLN A 425 44.07 -23.28 65.19
CA GLN A 425 44.79 -23.16 63.92
C GLN A 425 44.47 -24.32 62.97
N HIS A 426 44.38 -25.55 63.46
CA HIS A 426 44.01 -26.71 62.65
C HIS A 426 42.58 -26.60 62.12
N GLU A 427 41.62 -26.16 62.95
CA GLU A 427 40.26 -25.87 62.50
C GLU A 427 40.20 -24.74 61.47
N LEU A 428 40.94 -23.65 61.67
CA LEU A 428 41.00 -22.54 60.74
C LEU A 428 41.58 -22.98 59.39
N HIS A 429 42.67 -23.77 59.41
CA HIS A 429 43.28 -24.32 58.21
C HIS A 429 42.33 -25.26 57.45
N LYS A 430 41.60 -26.13 58.17
CA LYS A 430 40.55 -26.98 57.57
C LYS A 430 39.42 -26.13 56.96
N LYS A 431 38.96 -25.10 57.66
CA LYS A 431 37.95 -24.14 57.16
C LYS A 431 38.46 -23.34 55.95
N GLU A 432 39.76 -23.08 55.83
CA GLU A 432 40.35 -22.48 54.62
C GLU A 432 40.44 -23.44 53.45
N LEU A 433 40.85 -24.69 53.68
CA LEU A 433 40.85 -25.74 52.65
C LEU A 433 39.44 -25.94 52.07
N GLU A 434 38.43 -26.10 52.93
CA GLU A 434 37.02 -26.21 52.47
C GLU A 434 36.55 -24.97 51.70
N LYS A 435 37.00 -23.76 52.07
CA LYS A 435 36.68 -22.52 51.33
C LYS A 435 37.39 -22.49 49.97
N LEU A 436 38.62 -23.00 49.87
CA LEU A 436 39.37 -23.09 48.62
C LEU A 436 38.75 -24.13 47.68
N GLU A 437 38.31 -25.28 48.19
CA GLU A 437 37.57 -26.28 47.41
C GLU A 437 36.25 -25.72 46.89
N LYS A 438 35.41 -25.14 47.77
CA LYS A 438 34.14 -24.49 47.37
C LYS A 438 34.35 -23.37 46.35
N LYS A 439 35.47 -22.63 46.41
CA LYS A 439 35.86 -21.64 45.39
C LYS A 439 36.25 -22.32 44.07
N LYS A 440 37.06 -23.38 44.08
CA LYS A 440 37.42 -24.15 42.87
C LYS A 440 36.17 -24.73 42.19
N GLU A 441 35.29 -25.37 42.96
CA GLU A 441 34.01 -25.89 42.46
C GLU A 441 33.11 -24.79 41.88
N ALA A 442 33.07 -23.61 42.50
CA ALA A 442 32.30 -22.48 41.97
C ALA A 442 32.89 -21.95 40.66
N VAL A 443 34.23 -21.89 40.54
CA VAL A 443 34.93 -21.49 39.31
C VAL A 443 34.72 -22.52 38.19
N GLU A 444 34.83 -23.83 38.46
CA GLU A 444 34.55 -24.86 37.45
C GLU A 444 33.08 -24.90 37.04
N ARG A 445 32.13 -24.74 37.99
CA ARG A 445 30.69 -24.59 37.64
C ARG A 445 30.45 -23.36 36.76
N HIS A 446 31.04 -22.21 37.10
CA HIS A 446 30.94 -21.00 36.29
C HIS A 446 31.59 -21.17 34.90
N ARG A 447 32.73 -21.87 34.81
CA ARG A 447 33.39 -22.20 33.54
C ARG A 447 32.54 -23.12 32.67
N LEU A 448 31.90 -24.14 33.25
CA LEU A 448 30.96 -25.02 32.54
C LEU A 448 29.72 -24.25 32.05
N GLU A 449 29.17 -23.36 32.88
CA GLU A 449 28.07 -22.47 32.51
C GLU A 449 28.45 -21.55 31.35
N LEU A 450 29.65 -20.94 31.39
CA LEU A 450 30.17 -20.11 30.30
C LEU A 450 30.38 -20.91 29.00
N LEU A 451 30.96 -22.11 29.07
CA LEU A 451 31.12 -22.98 27.89
C LEU A 451 29.77 -23.40 27.30
N LYS A 452 28.77 -23.64 28.15
CA LYS A 452 27.40 -23.92 27.74
C LYS A 452 26.76 -22.70 27.06
N GLN A 453 26.86 -21.51 27.64
CA GLN A 453 26.38 -20.26 27.04
C GLN A 453 27.05 -19.93 25.70
N ILE A 454 28.36 -20.20 25.57
CA ILE A 454 29.09 -20.02 24.30
C ILE A 454 28.57 -21.01 23.26
N ASN A 455 28.39 -22.29 23.61
CA ASN A 455 27.84 -23.30 22.70
C ASN A 455 26.37 -23.02 22.31
N GLU A 456 25.55 -22.51 23.24
CA GLU A 456 24.17 -22.11 22.97
C GLU A 456 24.13 -20.91 22.03
N LYS A 457 24.92 -19.85 22.28
CA LYS A 457 25.02 -18.70 21.38
C LYS A 457 25.58 -19.05 20.00
N GLU A 458 26.54 -19.95 19.89
CA GLU A 458 27.06 -20.37 18.58
C GLU A 458 26.03 -21.23 17.83
N ARG A 459 25.25 -22.07 18.52
CA ARG A 459 24.09 -22.76 17.92
C ARG A 459 23.02 -21.79 17.46
N GLU A 460 22.66 -20.79 18.26
CA GLU A 460 21.72 -19.73 17.86
C GLU A 460 22.24 -18.98 16.63
N ARG A 461 23.54 -18.65 16.60
CA ARG A 461 24.19 -17.98 15.46
C ARG A 461 24.24 -18.84 14.19
N ILE A 462 24.41 -20.16 14.32
CA ILE A 462 24.37 -21.10 13.20
C ILE A 462 22.92 -21.27 12.70
N ASN A 463 21.97 -21.50 13.61
CA ASN A 463 20.55 -21.62 13.28
C ASN A 463 20.03 -20.36 12.59
N TYR A 464 20.34 -19.16 13.10
CA TYR A 464 19.96 -17.89 12.48
C TYR A 464 20.55 -17.73 11.06
N GLN A 465 21.77 -18.22 10.81
CA GLN A 465 22.35 -18.24 9.47
C GLN A 465 21.67 -19.26 8.55
N GLN A 466 21.27 -20.42 9.08
CA GLN A 466 20.52 -21.44 8.36
C GLN A 466 19.12 -20.92 8.01
N GLU A 467 18.35 -20.43 8.99
CA GLU A 467 17.04 -19.80 8.79
C GLU A 467 17.11 -18.69 7.74
N ARG A 468 18.06 -17.75 7.85
CA ARG A 468 18.24 -16.69 6.85
C ARG A 468 18.59 -17.22 5.45
N PHE A 469 19.33 -18.31 5.36
CA PHE A 469 19.67 -18.95 4.07
C PHE A 469 18.47 -19.72 3.49
N GLU A 470 17.71 -20.40 4.34
CA GLU A 470 16.48 -21.12 3.99
C GLU A 470 15.37 -20.15 3.57
N ASP A 471 15.16 -19.04 4.29
CA ASP A 471 14.31 -17.92 3.87
C ASP A 471 14.75 -17.39 2.50
N GLY A 472 16.05 -17.14 2.32
CA GLY A 472 16.59 -16.71 1.04
C GLY A 472 16.41 -17.74 -0.08
N LYS A 473 16.35 -19.04 0.24
CA LYS A 473 16.05 -20.12 -0.72
C LYS A 473 14.55 -20.19 -1.00
N ALA A 474 13.71 -20.09 0.02
CA ALA A 474 12.25 -20.07 -0.07
C ALA A 474 11.75 -18.88 -0.90
N GLN A 475 12.25 -17.66 -0.62
CA GLN A 475 11.95 -16.45 -1.41
C GLN A 475 12.34 -16.61 -2.88
N ARG A 476 13.51 -17.22 -3.18
CA ARG A 476 13.93 -17.51 -4.56
C ARG A 476 13.03 -18.56 -5.24
N MET A 477 12.60 -19.59 -4.52
CA MET A 477 11.63 -20.57 -5.05
C MET A 477 10.25 -19.95 -5.26
N GLU A 478 9.75 -19.14 -4.32
CA GLU A 478 8.50 -18.39 -4.49
C GLU A 478 8.56 -17.44 -5.69
N PHE A 479 9.65 -16.71 -5.86
CA PHE A 479 9.83 -15.81 -7.00
C PHE A 479 9.84 -16.60 -8.31
N ALA A 480 10.57 -17.71 -8.39
CA ALA A 480 10.57 -18.59 -9.56
C ALA A 480 9.21 -19.25 -9.84
N LEU A 481 8.42 -19.57 -8.80
CA LEU A 481 7.06 -20.09 -8.94
C LEU A 481 6.09 -19.01 -9.42
N LYS A 482 6.20 -17.78 -8.91
CA LYS A 482 5.43 -16.61 -9.36
C LYS A 482 5.74 -16.28 -10.82
N ASP A 483 7.03 -16.27 -11.19
CA ASP A 483 7.47 -16.05 -12.57
C ASP A 483 6.95 -17.11 -13.53
N LYS A 484 7.05 -18.40 -13.19
CA LYS A 484 6.45 -19.48 -14.00
C LYS A 484 4.94 -19.32 -14.12
N SER A 485 4.26 -19.01 -13.02
CA SER A 485 2.80 -18.79 -13.02
C SER A 485 2.40 -17.63 -13.94
N VAL A 486 3.19 -16.56 -14.01
CA VAL A 486 2.98 -15.43 -14.92
C VAL A 486 3.31 -15.82 -16.37
N GLU A 487 4.41 -16.53 -16.62
CA GLU A 487 4.77 -17.01 -17.97
C GLU A 487 3.70 -17.97 -18.53
N ASP A 488 3.20 -18.90 -17.73
CA ASP A 488 2.15 -19.85 -18.13
C ASP A 488 0.78 -19.17 -18.28
N TYR A 489 0.44 -18.21 -17.41
CA TYR A 489 -0.76 -17.38 -17.60
C TYR A 489 -0.70 -16.56 -18.91
N LEU A 490 0.47 -16.01 -19.27
CA LEU A 490 0.67 -15.30 -20.53
C LEU A 490 0.50 -16.23 -21.75
N LYS A 491 1.07 -17.45 -21.72
CA LYS A 491 0.86 -18.48 -22.76
C LYS A 491 -0.62 -18.80 -22.92
N ASN A 492 -1.31 -19.13 -21.82
CA ASN A 492 -2.74 -19.42 -21.81
C ASN A 492 -3.59 -18.24 -22.36
N LYS A 493 -3.15 -16.99 -22.15
CA LYS A 493 -3.83 -15.79 -22.68
C LYS A 493 -3.60 -15.60 -24.18
N ILE A 494 -2.46 -16.04 -24.70
CA ILE A 494 -2.15 -16.07 -26.14
C ILE A 494 -2.91 -17.21 -26.83
N GLU A 495 -3.00 -18.40 -26.22
CA GLU A 495 -3.84 -19.51 -26.72
C GLU A 495 -5.32 -19.10 -26.80
N LYS A 496 -5.86 -18.47 -25.75
CA LYS A 496 -7.23 -17.90 -25.77
C LYS A 496 -7.44 -16.87 -26.90
N LEU A 497 -6.40 -16.22 -27.43
CA LEU A 497 -6.51 -15.33 -28.60
C LEU A 497 -6.49 -16.10 -29.93
N ARG A 498 -5.77 -17.23 -30.00
CA ARG A 498 -5.84 -18.17 -31.12
C ARG A 498 -7.24 -18.76 -31.22
N ASP A 499 -7.81 -19.22 -30.10
CA ASP A 499 -9.20 -19.70 -30.00
C ASP A 499 -10.24 -18.64 -30.38
N SER A 500 -9.92 -17.35 -30.17
CA SER A 500 -10.79 -16.22 -30.51
C SER A 500 -10.74 -15.82 -32.00
N ASN A 501 -10.17 -16.65 -32.88
CA ASN A 501 -10.03 -16.38 -34.33
C ASN A 501 -9.30 -15.07 -34.67
N VAL A 502 -8.37 -14.61 -33.83
CA VAL A 502 -7.50 -13.46 -34.17
C VAL A 502 -6.47 -13.92 -35.20
N PRO A 503 -6.25 -13.21 -36.33
CA PRO A 503 -5.31 -13.66 -37.35
C PRO A 503 -3.88 -13.80 -36.83
N ASP A 504 -3.26 -14.94 -37.14
CA ASP A 504 -1.95 -15.40 -36.65
C ASP A 504 -0.82 -14.36 -36.73
N ASN A 505 -0.83 -13.50 -37.75
CA ASN A 505 0.16 -12.43 -37.93
C ASN A 505 0.17 -11.45 -36.74
N TYR A 506 -1.02 -11.13 -36.20
CA TYR A 506 -1.17 -10.27 -35.03
C TYR A 506 -0.75 -10.97 -33.74
N ILE A 507 -0.94 -12.29 -33.66
CA ILE A 507 -0.54 -13.11 -32.50
C ILE A 507 0.99 -13.20 -32.43
N LYS A 508 1.65 -13.44 -33.57
CA LYS A 508 3.12 -13.42 -33.70
C LYS A 508 3.73 -12.05 -33.38
N ASP A 509 3.06 -10.95 -33.76
CA ASP A 509 3.46 -9.60 -33.36
C ASP A 509 3.45 -9.45 -31.82
N ILE A 510 2.41 -9.96 -31.12
CA ILE A 510 2.32 -9.95 -29.65
C ILE A 510 3.41 -10.85 -29.02
N GLU A 511 3.58 -12.09 -29.49
CA GLU A 511 4.60 -13.03 -28.99
C GLU A 511 6.03 -12.45 -29.10
N ARG A 512 6.31 -11.74 -30.19
CA ARG A 512 7.57 -11.03 -30.42
C ARG A 512 7.75 -9.84 -29.49
N GLN A 513 6.71 -9.03 -29.28
CA GLN A 513 6.76 -7.87 -28.37
C GLN A 513 6.93 -8.29 -26.90
N LEU A 514 6.31 -9.38 -26.49
CA LEU A 514 6.46 -9.98 -25.16
C LEU A 514 7.78 -10.72 -24.95
N LYS A 515 8.63 -10.82 -25.98
CA LYS A 515 9.92 -11.56 -25.97
C LYS A 515 9.78 -13.04 -25.60
N LEU A 516 8.57 -13.61 -25.66
CA LEU A 516 8.31 -15.02 -25.35
C LEU A 516 9.01 -15.95 -26.36
N ALA A 517 9.12 -15.51 -27.61
CA ALA A 517 9.87 -16.21 -28.66
C ALA A 517 11.42 -16.15 -28.52
N GLY A 518 11.95 -15.49 -27.48
CA GLY A 518 13.39 -15.25 -27.27
C GLY A 518 14.05 -16.10 -26.18
N LYS A 519 13.33 -17.07 -25.59
CA LYS A 519 13.84 -18.03 -24.59
C LYS A 519 13.52 -19.49 -24.96
N GLY A 520 13.52 -19.80 -26.25
CA GLY A 520 13.48 -21.18 -26.78
C GLY A 520 14.88 -21.73 -26.96
#